data_AF-A5HXM2-F1
#
_entry.id   AF-A5HXM2-F1
#
_cell.length_a   1.000
_cell.length_b   1.000
_cell.length_c   1.000
_cell.angle_alpha   90.00
_cell.angle_beta   90.00
_cell.angle_gamma   90.00
#
_symmetry.space_group_name_H-M   'P 1'
#
loop_
_entity.id
_entity.type
_entity.pdbx_description
1 polymer ?
#
loop_
_entity_poly.entity_id
_entity_poly.type
_entity_poly.pdbx_seq_one_letter_code
_entity_poly.pdbx_strand_id
1 'polypeptide(L)'
;YFLSKIMYGKDRLQTPMLRMTNGKYDKHGEFTPVSWDTAFDTMAEKWKATIKKKGPTAIGMFGSGQWTVWEGYAASKLMKAGFGSNNIDPNARHCMASAVGGFMRTFGIDEPMGCYDDMEHADAFVPWGSNMAEMHPI
;
A
#
# COMPACT_ATOMS: atom_id res chain seq x y z
N TYR A 1 -20.36 11.38 -11.56
CA TYR A 1 -18.98 10.86 -11.70
C TYR A 1 -17.99 12.00 -11.56
N PHE A 2 -16.99 11.90 -10.68
CA PHE A 2 -16.08 13.01 -10.33
C PHE A 2 -14.59 12.66 -10.45
N LEU A 3 -14.25 11.58 -11.16
CA LEU A 3 -12.86 11.16 -11.38
C LEU A 3 -12.00 12.27 -11.99
N SER A 4 -12.56 13.11 -12.86
CA SER A 4 -11.86 14.25 -13.46
C SER A 4 -11.36 15.31 -12.46
N LYS A 5 -11.76 15.26 -11.19
CA LYS A 5 -11.38 16.25 -10.16
C LYS A 5 -10.32 15.76 -9.18
N ILE A 6 -10.17 14.44 -8.99
CA ILE A 6 -9.37 13.88 -7.88
C ILE A 6 -7.88 14.24 -7.97
N MET A 7 -7.42 14.63 -9.16
CA MET A 7 -6.04 15.05 -9.36
C MET A 7 -5.77 16.55 -9.16
N TYR A 8 -6.79 17.39 -9.05
CA TYR A 8 -6.63 18.85 -9.14
C TYR A 8 -6.93 19.58 -7.81
N GLY A 9 -6.76 18.89 -6.68
CA GLY A 9 -6.74 19.54 -5.36
C GLY A 9 -5.64 20.61 -5.29
N LYS A 10 -5.95 21.76 -4.67
CA LYS A 10 -5.04 22.93 -4.60
C LYS A 10 -3.74 22.65 -3.85
N ASP A 11 -3.74 21.65 -2.99
CA ASP A 11 -2.71 21.26 -2.04
C ASP A 11 -1.98 19.97 -2.44
N ARG A 12 -2.05 19.58 -3.73
CA ARG A 12 -1.26 18.47 -4.25
C ARG A 12 0.22 18.68 -3.90
N LEU A 13 0.83 17.69 -3.26
CA LEU A 13 2.26 17.71 -2.93
C LEU A 13 3.10 17.85 -4.21
N GLN A 14 3.99 18.85 -4.25
CA GLN A 14 4.83 19.14 -5.42
C GLN A 14 6.32 18.90 -5.17
N THR A 15 6.75 18.85 -3.90
CA THR A 15 8.15 18.68 -3.51
C THR A 15 8.26 17.73 -2.31
N PRO A 16 9.39 17.00 -2.17
CA PRO A 16 9.69 16.28 -0.94
C PRO A 16 9.72 17.22 0.27
N MET A 17 9.11 16.78 1.37
CA MET A 17 9.08 17.53 2.64
C MET A 17 9.82 16.72 3.70
N LEU A 18 10.82 17.33 4.35
CA LEU A 18 11.61 16.70 5.41
C LEU A 18 11.46 17.50 6.70
N ARG A 19 11.41 16.83 7.85
CA ARG A 19 11.41 17.52 9.15
C ARG A 19 12.82 18.03 9.46
N MET A 20 12.95 19.34 9.63
CA MET A 20 14.25 20.01 9.73
C MET A 20 14.28 20.99 10.91
N THR A 21 15.43 21.02 11.60
CA THR A 21 15.79 22.05 12.58
C THR A 21 17.22 22.50 12.28
N ASN A 22 17.47 23.81 12.19
CA ASN A 22 18.81 24.37 11.91
C ASN A 22 19.54 23.74 10.70
N GLY A 23 18.78 23.48 9.62
CA GLY A 23 19.33 22.94 8.37
C GLY A 23 19.68 21.45 8.39
N LYS A 24 19.26 20.69 9.41
CA LYS A 24 19.50 19.24 9.52
C LYS A 24 18.20 18.49 9.81
N TYR A 25 18.16 17.22 9.42
CA TYR A 25 17.06 16.32 9.79
C TYR A 25 16.90 16.28 11.31
N ASP A 26 15.68 16.54 11.77
CA ASP A 26 15.28 16.46 13.17
C ASP A 26 13.87 15.87 13.24
N LYS A 27 13.69 14.84 14.07
CA LYS A 27 12.38 14.21 14.26
C LYS A 27 11.33 15.19 14.81
N HIS A 28 11.77 16.20 15.55
CA HIS A 28 10.92 17.22 16.15
C HIS A 28 10.90 18.54 15.36
N GLY A 29 11.53 18.57 14.18
CA GLY A 29 11.54 19.73 13.31
C GLY A 29 10.24 19.93 12.52
N GLU A 30 10.16 21.09 11.88
CA GLU A 30 9.07 21.48 10.99
C GLU A 30 9.29 20.94 9.57
N PHE A 31 8.21 20.72 8.82
CA PHE A 31 8.31 20.28 7.43
C PHE A 31 8.84 21.39 6.54
N THR A 32 10.00 21.14 5.94
CA THR A 32 10.66 22.06 5.02
C THR A 32 10.86 21.37 3.68
N PRO A 33 10.61 22.05 2.55
CA PRO A 33 10.89 21.50 1.21
C PRO A 33 12.36 21.16 1.03
N VAL A 34 12.65 20.01 0.43
CA VAL A 34 14.02 19.57 0.09
C VAL A 34 14.06 18.97 -1.33
N SER A 35 15.26 18.83 -1.90
CA SER A 35 15.45 18.11 -3.15
C SER A 35 15.20 16.60 -2.99
N TRP A 36 14.97 15.91 -4.11
CA TRP A 36 14.90 14.45 -4.14
C TRP A 36 16.19 13.80 -3.65
N ASP A 37 17.36 14.34 -4.01
CA ASP A 37 18.66 13.83 -3.56
C ASP A 37 18.77 13.88 -2.03
N THR A 38 18.46 15.01 -1.40
CA THR A 38 18.47 15.15 0.06
C THR A 38 17.49 14.18 0.74
N ALA A 39 16.30 14.00 0.15
CA ALA A 39 15.30 13.06 0.66
C ALA A 39 15.82 11.61 0.61
N PHE A 40 16.35 11.18 -0.53
CA PHE A 40 16.88 9.83 -0.71
C PHE A 40 18.17 9.59 0.08
N ASP A 41 19.07 10.57 0.19
CA ASP A 41 20.27 10.48 1.02
C ASP A 41 19.90 10.24 2.48
N THR A 42 18.92 11.00 2.99
CA THR A 42 18.42 10.83 4.36
C THR A 42 17.79 9.45 4.54
N MET A 43 16.94 9.01 3.61
CA MET A 43 16.32 7.67 3.66
C MET A 43 17.38 6.57 3.65
N ALA A 44 18.35 6.64 2.73
CA ALA A 44 19.41 5.65 2.58
C ALA A 44 20.31 5.59 3.82
N GLU A 45 20.66 6.74 4.41
CA GLU A 45 21.40 6.80 5.68
C GLU A 45 20.64 6.06 6.80
N LYS A 46 19.35 6.37 7.00
CA LYS A 46 18.55 5.74 8.06
C LYS A 46 18.35 4.24 7.81
N TRP A 47 18.09 3.84 6.57
CA TRP A 47 17.94 2.43 6.20
C TRP A 47 19.22 1.64 6.42
N LYS A 48 20.37 2.11 5.90
CA LYS A 48 21.68 1.47 6.09
C LYS A 48 22.05 1.38 7.58
N ALA A 49 21.86 2.45 8.34
CA ALA A 49 22.14 2.46 9.77
C ALA A 49 21.26 1.47 10.54
N THR A 50 19.97 1.37 10.21
CA THR A 50 19.02 0.46 10.86
C THR A 50 19.35 -0.99 10.54
N ILE A 51 19.57 -1.33 9.26
CA ILE A 51 19.94 -2.68 8.84
C ILE A 51 21.27 -3.09 9.48
N LYS A 52 22.29 -2.21 9.49
CA LYS A 52 23.58 -2.51 10.13
C LYS A 52 23.44 -2.80 11.62
N LYS A 53 22.55 -2.09 12.33
CA LYS A 53 22.38 -2.22 13.79
C LYS A 53 21.46 -3.36 14.21
N LYS A 54 20.38 -3.62 13.46
CA LYS A 54 19.28 -4.48 13.89
C LYS A 54 18.89 -5.57 12.87
N GLY A 55 19.54 -5.59 11.70
CA GLY A 55 19.20 -6.50 10.62
C GLY A 55 17.92 -6.11 9.86
N PRO A 56 17.50 -6.95 8.89
CA PRO A 56 16.41 -6.64 7.97
C PRO A 56 15.01 -6.70 8.60
N THR A 57 14.87 -7.25 9.80
CA THR A 57 13.59 -7.29 10.53
C THR A 57 13.22 -5.95 11.18
N ALA A 58 14.11 -4.95 11.15
CA ALA A 58 13.90 -3.64 11.74
C ALA A 58 13.50 -2.54 10.75
N ILE A 59 13.39 -2.88 9.46
CA ILE A 59 12.85 -2.04 8.40
C ILE A 59 11.49 -2.59 7.98
N GLY A 60 10.67 -1.78 7.30
CA GLY A 60 9.39 -2.24 6.81
C GLY A 60 8.77 -1.30 5.78
N MET A 61 7.78 -1.83 5.07
CA MET A 61 7.00 -1.12 4.07
C MET A 61 5.52 -1.45 4.27
N PHE A 62 4.67 -0.43 4.32
CA PHE A 62 3.22 -0.61 4.32
C PHE A 62 2.69 -0.27 2.93
N GLY A 63 2.22 -1.28 2.20
CA GLY A 63 1.81 -1.17 0.80
C GLY A 63 0.34 -0.85 0.60
N SER A 64 -0.11 -0.89 -0.65
CA SER A 64 -1.51 -0.62 -0.99
C SER A 64 -2.04 -1.53 -2.09
N GLY A 65 -3.29 -1.96 -1.98
CA GLY A 65 -4.05 -2.57 -3.08
C GLY A 65 -4.44 -1.57 -4.18
N GLN A 66 -4.19 -0.27 -3.96
CA GLN A 66 -4.36 0.79 -4.97
C GLN A 66 -3.08 1.03 -5.79
N TRP A 67 -2.01 0.28 -5.51
CA TRP A 67 -0.85 0.26 -6.39
C TRP A 67 -1.21 -0.33 -7.75
N THR A 68 -0.48 0.11 -8.76
CA THR A 68 -0.38 -0.66 -9.99
C THR A 68 0.27 -2.02 -9.71
N VAL A 69 0.00 -3.00 -10.57
CA VAL A 69 0.58 -4.35 -10.44
C VAL A 69 2.12 -4.30 -10.39
N TRP A 70 2.73 -3.46 -11.23
CA TRP A 70 4.19 -3.34 -11.31
C TRP A 70 4.81 -2.62 -10.10
N GLU A 71 4.14 -1.63 -9.49
CA GLU A 71 4.61 -1.02 -8.25
C GLU A 71 4.64 -2.05 -7.11
N GLY A 72 3.56 -2.83 -6.96
CA GLY A 72 3.50 -3.91 -5.96
C GLY A 72 4.57 -4.98 -6.17
N TYR A 73 4.81 -5.37 -7.43
CA TYR A 73 5.87 -6.32 -7.78
C TYR A 73 7.28 -5.77 -7.50
N ALA A 74 7.55 -4.52 -7.87
CA ALA A 74 8.82 -3.86 -7.59
C ALA A 74 9.08 -3.72 -6.09
N ALA A 75 8.06 -3.31 -5.31
CA ALA A 75 8.12 -3.23 -3.86
C ALA A 75 8.41 -4.60 -3.21
N SER A 76 7.73 -5.65 -3.68
CA SER A 76 7.96 -7.03 -3.23
C SER A 76 9.40 -7.48 -3.48
N LYS A 77 9.94 -7.24 -4.69
CA LYS A 77 11.34 -7.56 -5.02
C LYS A 77 12.32 -6.76 -4.18
N LEU A 78 12.10 -5.46 -4.02
CA LEU A 78 12.95 -4.58 -3.21
C LEU A 78 13.04 -5.09 -1.77
N MET A 79 11.90 -5.36 -1.14
CA MET A 79 11.85 -5.80 0.25
C MET A 79 12.37 -7.22 0.44
N LYS A 80 11.83 -8.19 -0.32
CA LYS A 80 12.10 -9.62 -0.11
C LYS A 80 13.45 -10.04 -0.65
N ALA A 81 13.81 -9.64 -1.87
CA ALA A 81 15.04 -10.06 -2.53
C ALA A 81 16.19 -9.07 -2.32
N GLY A 82 15.91 -7.76 -2.31
CA GLY A 82 16.92 -6.73 -2.11
C GLY A 82 17.33 -6.61 -0.65
N PHE A 83 16.38 -6.28 0.23
CA PHE A 83 16.66 -6.05 1.64
C PHE A 83 16.59 -7.31 2.52
N GLY A 84 16.14 -8.44 1.99
CA GLY A 84 16.00 -9.69 2.75
C GLY A 84 14.98 -9.58 3.89
N SER A 85 13.94 -8.77 3.72
CA SER A 85 12.90 -8.52 4.73
C SER A 85 11.52 -8.92 4.23
N ASN A 86 10.77 -9.64 5.07
CA ASN A 86 9.36 -9.95 4.85
C ASN A 86 8.41 -8.92 5.48
N ASN A 87 8.93 -7.82 6.04
CA ASN A 87 8.13 -6.75 6.63
C ASN A 87 7.53 -5.85 5.53
N ILE A 88 6.74 -6.45 4.64
CA ILE A 88 5.93 -5.80 3.63
C ILE A 88 4.52 -6.36 3.72
N ASP A 89 3.55 -5.51 4.04
CA ASP A 89 2.14 -5.90 4.12
C ASP A 89 1.27 -4.72 3.63
N PRO A 90 0.19 -4.95 2.87
CA PRO A 90 -0.63 -3.89 2.30
C PRO A 90 -1.83 -3.52 3.19
N ASN A 91 -2.45 -2.37 2.90
CA ASN A 91 -3.77 -2.03 3.46
C ASN A 91 -4.84 -3.11 3.19
N ALA A 92 -4.70 -3.92 2.14
CA ALA A 92 -5.58 -5.05 1.84
C ALA A 92 -5.60 -6.13 2.94
N ARG A 93 -4.63 -6.12 3.86
CA ARG A 93 -4.68 -6.90 5.11
C ARG A 93 -5.95 -6.62 5.92
N HIS A 94 -6.40 -5.36 5.94
CA HIS A 94 -7.62 -4.94 6.65
C HIS A 94 -8.90 -5.21 5.86
N CYS A 95 -8.80 -5.73 4.63
CA CYS A 95 -9.93 -5.94 3.74
C CYS A 95 -10.09 -7.43 3.39
N MET A 96 -9.17 -7.99 2.60
CA MET A 96 -9.35 -9.29 1.96
C MET A 96 -8.69 -10.46 2.69
N ALA A 97 -7.91 -10.21 3.75
CA ALA A 97 -7.13 -11.27 4.41
C ALA A 97 -7.99 -12.46 4.91
N SER A 98 -9.18 -12.19 5.45
CA SER A 98 -10.10 -13.25 5.90
C SER A 98 -10.65 -14.07 4.73
N ALA A 99 -10.96 -13.43 3.60
CA ALA A 99 -11.42 -14.10 2.38
C ALA A 99 -10.32 -14.99 1.81
N VAL A 100 -9.11 -14.47 1.62
CA VAL A 100 -7.93 -15.24 1.17
C VAL A 100 -7.68 -16.45 2.07
N GLY A 101 -7.75 -16.24 3.39
CA GLY A 101 -7.65 -17.34 4.36
C GLY A 101 -8.71 -18.42 4.17
N GLY A 102 -9.96 -18.02 3.88
CA GLY A 102 -11.06 -18.94 3.58
C GLY A 102 -10.88 -19.70 2.26
N PHE A 103 -10.45 -19.01 1.21
CA PHE A 103 -10.17 -19.59 -0.11
C PHE A 103 -9.05 -20.64 -0.04
N MET A 104 -7.91 -20.29 0.55
CA MET A 104 -6.79 -21.23 0.71
C MET A 104 -7.14 -22.47 1.52
N ARG A 105 -8.02 -22.34 2.53
CA ARG A 105 -8.46 -23.47 3.35
C ARG A 105 -9.45 -24.40 2.64
N THR A 106 -10.34 -23.83 1.82
CA THR A 106 -11.44 -24.58 1.19
C THR A 106 -11.05 -25.12 -0.19
N PHE A 107 -10.32 -24.33 -0.98
CA PHE A 107 -10.05 -24.60 -2.39
C PHE A 107 -8.55 -24.74 -2.70
N GLY A 108 -7.65 -24.31 -1.82
CA GLY A 108 -6.20 -24.35 -2.04
C GLY A 108 -5.68 -23.35 -3.08
N ILE A 109 -6.55 -22.50 -3.61
CA ILE A 109 -6.28 -21.40 -4.53
C ILE A 109 -7.14 -20.20 -4.14
N ASP A 110 -6.65 -19.00 -4.41
CA ASP A 110 -7.31 -17.73 -4.07
C ASP A 110 -8.29 -17.28 -5.18
N GLU A 111 -9.12 -16.29 -4.84
CA GLU A 111 -10.13 -15.61 -5.68
C GLU A 111 -11.41 -16.41 -6.02
N PRO A 112 -12.53 -15.72 -6.37
CA PRO A 112 -13.78 -16.38 -6.73
C PRO A 112 -13.67 -17.25 -8.00
N MET A 113 -14.48 -18.31 -8.05
CA MET A 113 -14.62 -19.17 -9.25
C MET A 113 -15.67 -18.67 -10.25
N GLY A 114 -16.58 -17.80 -9.81
CA GLY A 114 -17.62 -17.20 -10.64
C GLY A 114 -17.19 -15.87 -11.25
N CYS A 115 -18.14 -15.16 -11.86
CA CYS A 115 -17.89 -13.84 -12.46
C CYS A 115 -19.14 -12.96 -12.41
N TYR A 116 -19.06 -11.75 -12.96
CA TYR A 116 -20.20 -10.82 -12.91
C TYR A 116 -21.40 -11.27 -13.73
N ASP A 117 -21.19 -12.05 -14.79
CA ASP A 117 -22.26 -12.62 -15.62
C ASP A 117 -23.23 -13.49 -14.80
N ASP A 118 -22.82 -14.01 -13.64
CA ASP A 118 -23.70 -14.77 -12.74
C ASP A 118 -24.87 -13.91 -12.24
N MET A 119 -24.74 -12.59 -12.21
CA MET A 119 -25.80 -11.68 -11.79
C MET A 119 -26.97 -11.65 -12.78
N GLU A 120 -26.71 -11.75 -14.10
CA GLU A 120 -27.77 -11.79 -15.11
C GLU A 120 -28.52 -13.13 -15.15
N HIS A 121 -27.96 -14.18 -14.53
CA HIS A 121 -28.50 -15.53 -14.55
C HIS A 121 -29.06 -15.98 -13.19
N ALA A 122 -28.90 -15.19 -12.13
CA ALA A 122 -29.34 -15.55 -10.79
C ALA A 122 -30.86 -15.29 -10.59
N ASP A 123 -31.57 -16.31 -10.09
CA ASP A 123 -32.97 -16.16 -9.66
C ASP A 123 -33.10 -15.52 -8.27
N ALA A 124 -32.02 -15.52 -7.48
CA ALA A 124 -32.00 -15.01 -6.12
C ALA A 124 -30.62 -14.47 -5.72
N PHE A 125 -30.61 -13.38 -4.94
CA PHE A 125 -29.42 -12.78 -4.35
C PHE A 125 -29.50 -12.78 -2.83
N VAL A 126 -28.43 -13.19 -2.16
CA VAL A 126 -28.35 -13.23 -0.69
C VAL A 126 -27.13 -12.44 -0.20
N PRO A 127 -27.29 -11.14 0.14
CA PRO A 127 -26.19 -10.33 0.65
C PRO A 127 -25.93 -10.60 2.13
N TRP A 128 -24.78 -11.20 2.45
CA TRP A 128 -24.34 -11.44 3.82
C TRP A 128 -23.62 -10.22 4.41
N GLY A 129 -24.39 -9.18 4.73
CA GLY A 129 -23.86 -7.92 5.28
C GLY A 129 -23.25 -6.97 4.25
N SER A 130 -23.30 -7.31 2.97
CA SER A 130 -22.81 -6.48 1.87
C SER A 130 -23.74 -5.29 1.61
N ASN A 131 -23.28 -4.07 1.88
CA ASN A 131 -23.94 -2.84 1.41
C ASN A 131 -23.55 -2.55 -0.05
N MET A 132 -24.10 -3.31 -0.99
CA MET A 132 -23.77 -3.18 -2.41
C MET A 132 -24.21 -1.84 -2.99
N ALA A 133 -25.32 -1.28 -2.50
CA ALA A 133 -25.87 -0.02 -2.98
C ALA A 133 -24.89 1.16 -2.93
N GLU A 134 -24.02 1.21 -1.93
CA GLU A 134 -23.04 2.30 -1.76
C GLU A 134 -21.59 1.87 -2.06
N MET A 135 -21.23 0.61 -1.82
CA MET A 135 -19.83 0.15 -1.92
C MET A 135 -19.51 -0.58 -3.23
N HIS A 136 -20.52 -1.08 -3.97
CA HIS A 136 -20.37 -1.68 -5.30
C HIS A 136 -21.53 -1.23 -6.22
N PRO A 137 -21.58 0.05 -6.63
CA PRO A 137 -22.80 0.63 -7.21
C PRO A 137 -23.14 0.23 -8.65
N ILE A 138 -22.18 -0.36 -9.38
CA ILE A 138 -22.34 -0.88 -10.74
C ILE A 138 -22.34 -2.39 -10.65
#